data_AF-A0A4Y2CDA2-F1
#
_entry.id   AF-A0A4Y2CDA2-F1
#
_cell.length_a   1.000
_cell.length_b   1.000
_cell.length_c   1.000
_cell.angle_alpha   90.00
_cell.angle_beta   90.00
_cell.angle_gamma   90.00
#
_symmetry.space_group_name_H-M   'P 1'
#
loop_
_entity.id
_entity.type
_entity.pdbx_description
1 polymer ?
#
loop_
_entity_poly.entity_id
_entity_poly.type
_entity_poly.pdbx_seq_one_letter_code
_entity_poly.pdbx_strand_id
1 'polypeptide(L)'
;MKSGIIACTTLPPVKCQKQLCQNFAFILCFCNSTNVLELWNKYSVDMSLDYLRNNIEAASLNSALHDINATLEQHRLSCSSIGLPVPTGNAIEVQPYNQDDEREESEQRISSLNREQLAAFETITRAIRNNNENDR
;
A
#
# COMPACT_ATOMS: atom_id res chain seq x y z
N MET A 1 -14.01 -28.17 -23.32
CA MET A 1 -12.97 -27.54 -22.47
C MET A 1 -12.57 -26.22 -23.11
N LYS A 2 -13.05 -25.10 -22.58
CA LYS A 2 -12.52 -23.77 -22.91
C LYS A 2 -12.11 -23.16 -21.58
N SER A 3 -10.82 -23.31 -21.27
CA SER A 3 -10.18 -22.62 -20.15
C SER A 3 -10.16 -21.14 -20.53
N GLY A 4 -11.12 -20.38 -20.01
CA GLY A 4 -11.20 -18.94 -20.22
C GLY A 4 -10.10 -18.30 -19.39
N ILE A 5 -9.04 -17.91 -20.09
CA ILE A 5 -7.92 -17.11 -19.59
C ILE A 5 -8.50 -15.87 -18.88
N ILE A 6 -8.44 -15.84 -17.55
CA ILE A 6 -8.67 -14.62 -16.79
C ILE A 6 -7.37 -13.84 -16.86
N ALA A 7 -7.25 -13.03 -17.92
CA ALA A 7 -6.36 -11.91 -17.87
C ALA A 7 -6.85 -11.01 -16.73
N CYS A 8 -6.18 -11.07 -15.58
CA CYS A 8 -6.17 -9.98 -14.60
C CYS A 8 -5.50 -8.76 -15.24
N THR A 9 -6.08 -8.25 -16.32
CA THR A 9 -5.76 -6.93 -16.84
C THR A 9 -6.41 -5.93 -15.92
N THR A 10 -5.55 -5.11 -15.32
CA THR A 10 -5.87 -3.83 -14.69
C THR A 10 -6.77 -3.91 -13.45
N LEU A 11 -6.28 -4.55 -12.38
CA LEU A 11 -6.31 -3.80 -11.12
C LEU A 11 -5.35 -2.62 -11.31
N PRO A 12 -5.72 -1.38 -10.95
CA PRO A 12 -4.76 -0.29 -10.91
C PRO A 12 -3.54 -0.80 -10.11
N PRO A 13 -2.30 -0.46 -10.52
CA PRO A 13 -1.14 -0.85 -9.76
C PRO A 13 -1.45 -0.52 -8.31
N VAL A 14 -1.38 -1.53 -7.43
CA VAL A 14 -1.43 -1.33 -5.99
C VAL A 14 -0.54 -0.14 -5.76
N LYS A 15 -1.13 1.02 -5.41
CA LYS A 15 -0.35 2.25 -5.24
C LYS A 15 0.66 1.88 -4.18
N CYS A 16 1.91 1.62 -4.55
CA CYS A 16 2.90 1.23 -3.55
C CYS A 16 2.89 2.32 -2.50
N GLN A 17 2.63 2.00 -1.23
CA GLN A 17 2.60 2.99 -0.14
C GLN A 17 3.92 3.80 -0.07
N LYS A 18 5.02 3.26 -0.61
CA LYS A 18 6.24 4.02 -0.91
C LYS A 18 5.98 5.32 -1.66
N GLN A 19 5.12 5.30 -2.68
CA GLN A 19 4.74 6.49 -3.45
C GLN A 19 3.89 7.46 -2.63
N LEU A 20 3.03 6.97 -1.74
CA LEU A 20 2.27 7.82 -0.82
C LEU A 20 3.20 8.49 0.21
N CYS A 21 4.12 7.73 0.80
CA CYS A 21 5.17 8.22 1.71
C CYS A 21 6.10 9.22 1.01
N GLN A 22 6.50 8.94 -0.23
CA GLN A 22 7.29 9.85 -1.06
C GLN A 22 6.54 11.15 -1.36
N ASN A 23 5.28 11.07 -1.76
CA ASN A 23 4.45 12.25 -2.00
C ASN A 23 4.31 13.10 -0.74
N PHE A 24 4.12 12.47 0.41
CA PHE A 24 4.10 13.15 1.69
C PHE A 24 5.42 13.87 1.97
N ALA A 25 6.55 13.18 1.80
CA ALA A 25 7.88 13.79 1.94
C ALA A 25 8.07 14.98 0.99
N PHE A 26 7.63 14.90 -0.26
CA PHE A 26 7.70 16.03 -1.20
C PHE A 26 6.84 17.22 -0.76
N ILE A 27 5.64 16.98 -0.23
CA ILE A 27 4.81 18.05 0.33
C ILE A 27 5.56 18.73 1.48
N LEU A 28 6.21 17.97 2.37
CA LEU A 28 7.01 18.54 3.45
C LEU A 28 8.23 19.32 2.94
N CYS A 29 8.92 18.84 1.91
CA CYS A 29 10.08 19.51 1.32
C CYS A 29 9.73 20.84 0.64
N PHE A 30 8.60 20.90 -0.08
CA PHE A 30 8.35 21.98 -1.04
C PHE A 30 7.19 22.91 -0.65
N CYS A 31 6.27 22.47 0.22
CA CYS A 31 5.07 23.24 0.52
C CYS A 31 5.14 24.05 1.83
N ASN A 32 6.32 24.14 2.48
CA ASN A 32 6.53 24.92 3.71
C ASN A 32 5.45 24.67 4.78
N SER A 33 5.11 23.41 5.04
CA SER A 33 4.09 23.05 6.01
C SER A 33 4.48 23.52 7.41
N THR A 34 3.65 24.38 8.02
CA THR A 34 3.94 24.98 9.33
C THR A 34 3.72 24.00 10.49
N ASN A 35 2.76 23.07 10.34
CA ASN A 35 2.38 22.10 11.37
C ASN A 35 2.68 20.65 10.92
N VAL A 36 3.96 20.35 10.70
CA VAL A 36 4.42 19.04 10.18
C VAL A 36 3.94 17.87 11.06
N LEU A 37 4.03 17.99 12.39
CA LEU A 37 3.62 16.93 13.31
C LEU A 37 2.11 16.69 13.31
N GLU A 38 1.31 17.75 13.21
CA GLU A 38 -0.16 17.63 13.11
C GLU A 38 -0.56 16.91 11.82
N LEU A 39 0.10 17.25 10.71
CA LEU A 39 -0.12 16.60 9.42
C LEU A 39 0.24 15.11 9.49
N TRP A 40 1.35 14.77 10.12
CA TRP A 40 1.73 13.38 10.36
C TRP A 40 0.67 12.65 11.19
N ASN A 41 0.28 13.19 12.34
CA ASN A 41 -0.72 12.55 13.21
C ASN A 41 -2.07 12.34 12.50
N LYS A 42 -2.42 13.21 11.56
CA LYS A 42 -3.64 13.10 10.78
C LYS A 42 -3.61 11.95 9.76
N TYR A 43 -2.46 11.67 9.15
CA TYR A 43 -2.35 10.75 8.01
C TYR A 43 -1.47 9.52 8.28
N SER A 44 -0.88 9.41 9.47
CA SER A 44 0.08 8.35 9.83
C SER A 44 -0.52 6.94 9.70
N VAL A 45 -1.79 6.78 10.08
CA VAL A 45 -2.51 5.52 9.93
C VAL A 45 -2.56 5.12 8.46
N ASP A 46 -3.04 6.01 7.58
CA ASP A 46 -3.15 5.76 6.14
C ASP A 46 -1.78 5.46 5.49
N MET A 47 -0.74 6.18 5.92
CA MET A 47 0.64 5.97 5.48
C MET A 47 1.16 4.57 5.85
N SER A 48 0.67 3.99 6.95
CA SER A 48 1.17 2.74 7.51
C SER A 48 0.39 1.47 7.12
N LEU A 49 -0.79 1.62 6.49
CA LEU A 49 -1.73 0.51 6.22
C LEU A 49 -1.09 -0.69 5.52
N ASP A 50 -0.28 -0.46 4.49
CA ASP A 50 0.33 -1.55 3.72
C ASP A 50 1.40 -2.32 4.51
N TYR A 51 2.03 -1.69 5.50
CA TYR A 51 2.99 -2.36 6.38
C TYR A 51 2.28 -3.21 7.44
N LEU A 52 1.00 -2.92 7.72
CA LEU A 52 0.21 -3.62 8.74
C LEU A 52 -0.10 -5.09 8.37
N ARG A 53 -0.11 -5.43 7.07
CA ARG A 53 -0.43 -6.79 6.59
C ARG A 53 0.41 -7.88 7.29
N ASN A 54 1.65 -7.54 7.66
CA ASN A 54 2.60 -8.46 8.28
C ASN A 54 3.19 -7.97 9.62
N ASN A 55 2.78 -6.80 10.13
CA ASN A 55 3.43 -6.16 11.26
C ASN A 55 2.43 -5.59 12.28
N ILE A 56 2.90 -5.34 13.49
CA ILE A 56 2.14 -4.56 14.48
C ILE A 56 2.10 -3.08 14.08
N GLU A 57 1.13 -2.34 14.61
CA GLU A 57 0.90 -0.92 14.29
C GLU A 57 2.16 -0.07 14.46
N ALA A 58 2.85 -0.18 15.61
CA ALA A 58 4.07 0.58 15.87
C ALA A 58 5.18 0.31 14.85
N ALA A 59 5.36 -0.96 14.44
CA ALA A 59 6.33 -1.37 13.44
C ALA A 59 5.95 -0.87 12.03
N SER A 60 4.66 -0.80 11.74
CA SER A 60 4.11 -0.30 10.48
C SER A 60 4.32 1.21 10.33
N LEU A 61 4.02 1.97 11.38
CA LEU A 61 4.29 3.41 11.45
C LEU A 61 5.78 3.71 11.32
N ASN A 62 6.61 2.93 12.01
CA ASN A 62 8.06 3.07 11.94
C ASN A 62 8.60 2.80 10.53
N SER A 63 8.02 1.85 9.80
CA SER A 63 8.39 1.56 8.41
C SER A 63 8.01 2.70 7.46
N ALA A 64 6.83 3.29 7.62
CA ALA A 64 6.44 4.48 6.88
C ALA A 64 7.39 5.66 7.16
N LEU A 65 7.81 5.87 8.42
CA LEU A 65 8.80 6.88 8.78
C LEU A 65 10.17 6.65 8.14
N HIS A 66 10.60 5.39 8.01
CA HIS A 66 11.84 5.05 7.28
C HIS A 66 11.76 5.44 5.80
N ASP A 67 10.66 5.13 5.12
CA ASP A 67 10.47 5.48 3.70
C ASP A 67 10.35 7.01 3.48
N ILE A 68 9.68 7.72 4.40
CA ILE A 68 9.64 9.18 4.40
C ILE A 68 11.05 9.74 4.62
N ASN A 69 11.78 9.28 5.64
CA ASN A 69 13.11 9.78 5.97
C ASN A 69 14.10 9.55 4.82
N ALA A 70 14.06 8.38 4.17
CA ALA A 70 14.88 8.09 2.99
C ALA A 70 14.62 9.07 1.84
N THR A 71 13.37 9.51 1.66
CA THR A 71 13.02 10.52 0.66
C THR A 71 13.50 11.92 1.07
N LEU A 72 13.34 12.29 2.35
CA LEU A 72 13.82 13.56 2.89
C LEU A 72 15.35 13.71 2.78
N GLU A 73 16.10 12.62 3.02
CA GLU A 73 17.56 12.60 2.94
C GLU A 73 18.08 12.92 1.53
N GLN A 74 17.35 12.53 0.48
CA GLN A 74 17.65 12.92 -0.91
C GLN A 74 17.59 14.45 -1.10
N HIS A 75 16.81 15.15 -0.28
CA HIS A 75 16.69 16.60 -0.25
C HIS A 75 17.50 17.27 0.87
N ARG A 76 18.43 16.54 1.51
CA ARG A 76 19.25 17.00 2.65
C ARG A 76 18.42 17.42 3.87
N LEU A 77 17.24 16.84 4.02
CA LEU A 77 16.40 16.94 5.20
C LEU A 77 16.38 15.60 5.94
N SER A 78 15.83 15.60 7.14
CA SER A 78 15.59 14.40 7.95
C SER A 78 14.31 14.57 8.76
N CYS A 79 13.73 13.48 9.24
CA CYS A 79 12.58 13.54 10.15
C CYS A 79 12.85 14.46 11.35
N SER A 80 14.04 14.37 11.96
CA SER A 80 14.42 15.22 13.09
C SER A 80 14.48 16.71 12.72
N SER A 81 14.95 17.06 11.52
CA SER A 81 15.10 18.46 11.08
C SER A 81 13.77 19.18 10.84
N ILE A 82 12.69 18.42 10.60
CA ILE A 82 11.36 18.97 10.29
C ILE A 82 10.32 18.67 11.38
N GLY A 83 10.74 18.12 12.52
CA GLY A 83 9.87 17.86 13.67
C GLY A 83 8.98 16.62 13.56
N LEU A 84 9.35 15.65 12.70
CA LEU A 84 8.73 14.32 12.69
C LEU A 84 9.39 13.37 13.70
N PRO A 85 8.68 12.33 14.15
CA PRO A 85 9.30 11.25 14.91
C PRO A 85 10.45 10.61 14.12
N VAL A 86 11.57 10.39 14.79
CA VAL A 86 12.74 9.75 14.17
C VAL A 86 12.48 8.25 14.05
N PRO A 87 12.64 7.64 12.86
CA PRO A 87 12.51 6.20 12.72
C PRO A 87 13.54 5.48 13.59
N THR A 88 13.10 4.40 14.24
CA THR A 88 13.90 3.62 15.19
C THR A 88 14.21 2.23 14.64
N GLY A 89 15.32 1.65 15.09
CA GLY A 89 15.76 0.33 14.61
C GLY A 89 15.96 0.28 13.09
N ASN A 90 15.94 -0.93 12.54
CA ASN A 90 16.08 -1.13 11.10
C ASN A 90 14.73 -1.04 10.39
N ALA A 91 14.73 -0.55 9.16
CA ALA A 91 13.58 -0.63 8.28
C ALA A 91 13.19 -2.11 8.07
N ILE A 92 11.90 -2.41 8.13
CA ILE A 92 11.41 -3.76 7.83
C ILE A 92 11.51 -3.93 6.32
N GLU A 93 12.20 -4.99 5.90
CA GLU A 93 12.34 -5.30 4.49
C GLU A 93 10.96 -5.74 3.96
N VAL A 94 10.28 -4.81 3.28
CA VAL A 94 9.04 -5.12 2.59
C VAL A 94 9.41 -5.95 1.37
N GLN A 95 8.96 -7.20 1.34
CA GLN A 95 9.14 -8.05 0.17
C GLN A 95 8.54 -7.35 -1.05
N PRO A 96 9.30 -7.23 -2.16
CA PRO A 96 8.78 -6.63 -3.38
C PRO A 96 7.54 -7.40 -3.83
N TYR A 97 6.52 -6.66 -4.28
CA TYR A 97 5.32 -7.27 -4.85
C TYR A 97 5.71 -8.13 -6.06
N ASN A 98 5.54 -9.45 -5.94
CA ASN A 98 5.70 -10.38 -7.03
C ASN A 98 4.31 -10.76 -7.54
N GLN A 99 3.99 -10.32 -8.76
CA GLN A 99 2.69 -10.55 -9.38
C GLN A 99 2.39 -12.03 -9.59
N ASP A 100 3.42 -12.85 -9.86
CA ASP A 100 3.25 -14.27 -10.11
C ASP A 100 2.99 -15.02 -8.80
N ASP A 101 3.72 -14.70 -7.73
CA ASP A 101 3.50 -15.29 -6.40
C ASP A 101 2.12 -14.94 -5.85
N GLU A 102 1.70 -13.67 -5.95
CA GLU A 102 0.38 -13.22 -5.50
C GLU A 102 -0.75 -13.82 -6.37
N ARG A 103 -0.51 -14.07 -7.66
CA ARG A 103 -1.46 -14.81 -8.51
C ARG A 103 -1.59 -16.25 -8.04
N GLU A 104 -0.48 -16.95 -7.84
CA GLU A 104 -0.48 -18.34 -7.39
C GLU A 104 -1.18 -18.48 -6.04
N GLU A 105 -0.86 -17.60 -5.08
CA GLU A 105 -1.51 -17.58 -3.78
C GLU A 105 -3.03 -17.32 -3.90
N SER A 106 -3.43 -16.40 -4.77
CA SER A 106 -4.84 -16.12 -5.04
C SER A 106 -5.55 -17.35 -5.60
N GLU A 107 -4.96 -18.05 -6.57
CA GLU A 107 -5.53 -19.26 -7.17
C GLU A 107 -5.69 -20.39 -6.13
N GLN A 108 -4.67 -20.59 -5.30
CA GLN A 108 -4.72 -21.56 -4.21
C GLN A 108 -5.85 -21.23 -3.21
N ARG A 109 -5.97 -19.96 -2.79
CA ARG A 109 -7.05 -19.51 -1.89
C ARG A 109 -8.43 -19.72 -2.51
N ILE A 110 -8.63 -19.35 -3.77
CA ILE A 110 -9.89 -19.55 -4.49
C ILE A 110 -10.24 -21.05 -4.56
N SER A 111 -9.26 -21.92 -4.81
CA SER A 111 -9.48 -23.37 -4.87
C SER A 111 -9.91 -23.99 -3.54
N SER A 112 -9.59 -23.34 -2.42
CA SER A 112 -9.95 -23.79 -1.06
C SER A 112 -11.30 -23.29 -0.56
N LEU A 113 -11.98 -22.42 -1.32
CA LEU A 113 -13.26 -21.85 -0.90
C LEU A 113 -14.36 -22.93 -0.89
N ASN A 114 -15.23 -22.86 0.11
CA ASN A 114 -16.45 -23.65 0.09
C ASN A 114 -17.48 -23.07 -0.90
N ARG A 115 -18.57 -23.81 -1.15
CA ARG A 115 -19.58 -23.44 -2.15
C ARG A 115 -20.20 -22.06 -1.94
N GLU A 116 -20.48 -21.68 -0.69
CA GLU A 116 -21.11 -20.40 -0.36
C GLU A 116 -20.12 -19.24 -0.54
N GLN A 117 -18.88 -19.43 -0.08
CA GLN A 117 -17.81 -18.45 -0.25
C GLN A 117 -17.47 -18.24 -1.73
N LEU A 118 -17.42 -19.32 -2.51
CA LEU A 118 -17.17 -19.24 -3.96
C LEU A 118 -18.29 -18.49 -4.67
N ALA A 119 -19.55 -18.76 -4.32
CA ALA A 119 -20.70 -18.05 -4.89
C ALA A 119 -20.66 -16.54 -4.58
N ALA A 120 -20.27 -16.17 -3.35
CA ALA A 120 -20.08 -14.77 -2.97
C ALA A 120 -18.92 -14.12 -3.75
N PHE A 121 -17.77 -14.79 -3.82
CA PHE A 121 -16.59 -14.35 -4.56
C PHE A 121 -16.91 -14.07 -6.04
N GLU A 122 -17.58 -15.00 -6.72
CA GLU A 122 -17.97 -14.84 -8.13
C GLU A 122 -18.96 -13.69 -8.32
N THR A 123 -19.90 -13.52 -7.40
CA THR A 123 -20.89 -12.43 -7.44
C THR A 123 -20.22 -11.07 -7.37
N ILE A 124 -19.30 -10.89 -6.42
CA ILE A 124 -18.53 -9.65 -6.25
C ILE A 124 -17.64 -9.41 -7.49
N THR A 125 -16.92 -10.44 -7.93
CA THR A 125 -16.01 -10.35 -9.10
C THR A 125 -16.78 -9.96 -10.37
N ARG A 126 -17.99 -10.49 -10.56
CA ARG A 126 -18.86 -10.15 -11.68
C ARG A 126 -19.36 -8.70 -11.59
N ALA A 127 -19.75 -8.25 -10.40
CA ALA A 127 -20.19 -6.86 -10.19
C ALA A 127 -19.09 -5.85 -10.51
N ILE A 128 -17.85 -6.12 -10.09
CA ILE A 128 -16.68 -5.29 -10.41
C ILE A 128 -16.47 -5.19 -11.92
N ARG A 129 -16.59 -6.32 -12.64
CA ARG A 129 -16.41 -6.35 -14.10
C ARG A 129 -17.45 -5.50 -14.83
N ASN A 130 -18.72 -5.62 -14.44
CA ASN A 130 -19.82 -4.95 -15.13
C ASN A 130 -19.80 -3.42 -14.93
N ASN A 131 -19.28 -2.92 -13.81
CA ASN A 131 -19.15 -1.48 -13.59
C ASN A 131 -18.14 -0.81 -14.54
N ASN A 132 -17.15 -1.55 -15.03
CA ASN A 132 -16.14 -1.02 -15.94
C ASN A 132 -16.60 -0.96 -17.41
N GLU A 133 -17.72 -1.60 -17.76
CA GLU A 133 -18.28 -1.60 -19.12
C GLU A 133 -19.31 -0.47 -19.34
N ASN A 134 -19.84 0.12 -18.28
CA ASN A 134 -20.88 1.16 -18.35
C ASN A 134 -20.34 2.60 -18.41
N ASP A 135 -19.01 2.78 -18.44
CA ASP A 135 -18.34 4.09 -18.42
C ASP A 135 -17.61 4.44 -19.73
N ARG A 136 -18.02 3.82 -20.85
CA ARG A 136 -17.50 4.11 -22.21
C ARG A 136 -18.55 4.60 -23.18
#